data_AF-A0A162IGG9-F1
#
_entry.id   AF-A0A162IGG9-F1
#
_cell.length_a   1.000
_cell.length_b   1.000
_cell.length_c   1.000
_cell.angle_alpha   90.00
_cell.angle_beta   90.00
_cell.angle_gamma   90.00
#
_symmetry.space_group_name_H-M   'P 1'
#
loop_
_entity.id
_entity.type
_entity.pdbx_description
1 polymer ?
#
loop_
_entity_poly.entity_id
_entity_poly.type
_entity_poly.pdbx_seq_one_letter_code
_entity_poly.pdbx_strand_id
1 'polypeptide(L)'
;MLAKLVSGLAALSLASLALAVPSNPGYTLEERGLEERAPVSSTIWCGPVLRAAARQVSAEWTVPRVTLPNPNNGQTAPMLYQWVGMDGVRSSSCGNALLQAGTSQVWNGNTFVYDVWLQFWTPLNQSSWHFTYPVVRPGDNVRTTVTANSDSLSGTVLIENLTNRQSYSWNLRATGNYPLCFQNVEWINEAPTGKLPGFPGFSFNSLSYTDWNGRVSTAAGADLWYINTASARCSATLSSDGRTAAFVNAA
;
A
#
# COMPACT_ATOMS: atom_id res chain seq x y z
N MET A 1 95.11 6.65 11.89
CA MET A 1 94.31 7.15 13.02
C MET A 1 92.84 6.87 12.75
N LEU A 2 92.15 6.31 13.76
CA LEU A 2 90.70 6.29 14.08
C LEU A 2 89.69 6.01 12.94
N ALA A 3 88.95 4.89 12.97
CA ALA A 3 87.84 4.50 13.85
C ALA A 3 86.46 5.11 13.47
N LYS A 4 85.54 4.20 13.12
CA LYS A 4 84.08 4.13 13.31
C LYS A 4 83.23 5.40 13.11
N LEU A 5 82.07 5.25 12.45
CA LEU A 5 80.77 5.49 13.11
C LEU A 5 79.57 5.02 12.27
N VAL A 6 78.70 4.29 12.95
CA VAL A 6 77.32 3.96 12.61
C VAL A 6 76.48 5.23 12.72
N SER A 7 75.48 5.40 11.86
CA SER A 7 74.39 6.37 12.08
C SER A 7 73.06 5.67 11.78
N GLY A 8 72.23 5.57 12.81
CA GLY A 8 70.91 4.96 12.76
C GLY A 8 69.87 5.92 12.16
N LEU A 9 68.90 5.34 11.43
CA LEU A 9 67.69 6.04 11.01
C LEU A 9 66.71 6.11 12.18
N ALA A 10 66.31 7.33 12.56
CA ALA A 10 65.14 7.58 13.40
C ALA A 10 63.91 7.74 12.49
N ALA A 11 62.85 6.99 12.76
CA ALA A 11 61.57 7.12 12.09
C ALA A 11 60.82 8.36 12.62
N LEU A 12 60.47 9.31 11.75
CA LEU A 12 59.56 10.40 12.08
C LEU A 12 58.10 9.94 11.97
N SER A 13 57.41 9.99 13.11
CA SER A 13 55.96 9.85 13.22
C SER A 13 55.27 11.16 12.80
N LEU A 14 54.38 11.10 11.81
CA LEU A 14 53.50 12.20 11.42
C LEU A 14 52.24 12.17 12.29
N ALA A 15 52.22 12.98 13.35
CA ALA A 15 51.00 13.26 14.10
C ALA A 15 50.14 14.28 13.32
N SER A 16 48.95 13.86 12.89
CA SER A 16 47.96 14.74 12.26
C SER A 16 47.19 15.50 13.34
N LEU A 17 47.30 16.83 13.37
CA LEU A 17 46.41 17.69 14.16
C LEU A 17 45.04 17.78 13.47
N ALA A 18 44.07 17.02 13.96
CA ALA A 18 42.66 17.27 13.66
C ALA A 18 42.17 18.45 14.51
N LEU A 19 41.73 19.52 13.86
CA LEU A 19 41.03 20.62 14.51
C LEU A 19 39.67 20.10 15.03
N ALA A 20 39.43 20.28 16.32
CA ALA A 20 38.14 19.96 16.93
C ALA A 20 37.06 20.92 16.42
N VAL A 21 36.07 20.37 15.70
CA VAL A 21 34.84 21.06 15.34
C VAL A 21 33.95 21.11 16.59
N PRO A 22 33.33 22.26 16.94
CA PRO A 22 32.44 22.35 18.10
C PRO A 22 31.24 21.43 17.93
N SER A 23 31.03 20.53 18.89
CA SER A 23 29.84 19.67 18.98
C SER A 23 28.62 20.51 19.36
N ASN A 24 27.72 20.74 18.41
CA ASN A 24 26.39 21.27 18.67
C ASN A 24 25.56 20.15 19.36
N PRO A 25 24.89 20.39 20.50
CA PRO A 25 24.10 19.36 21.16
C PRO A 25 22.76 19.24 20.46
N GLY A 26 22.46 18.04 19.97
CA GLY A 26 21.15 17.70 19.41
C GLY A 26 21.22 17.53 17.90
N TYR A 27 21.39 16.28 17.50
CA TYR A 27 20.75 15.53 16.41
C TYR A 27 21.71 14.37 16.12
N THR A 28 21.78 13.44 17.08
CA THR A 28 22.27 12.10 16.77
C THR A 28 21.34 11.56 15.69
N LEU A 29 21.90 11.20 14.53
CA LEU A 29 21.27 10.25 13.64
C LEU A 29 21.18 8.95 14.44
N GLU A 30 20.09 8.79 15.19
CA GLU A 30 19.74 7.50 15.75
C GLU A 30 19.74 6.53 14.57
N GLU A 31 20.59 5.49 14.65
CA GLU A 31 20.34 4.24 13.97
C GLU A 31 18.90 3.88 14.30
N ARG A 32 17.97 4.21 13.38
CA ARG A 32 16.63 3.63 13.41
C ARG A 32 16.89 2.15 13.22
N GLY A 33 16.93 1.43 14.33
CA GLY A 33 16.94 -0.02 14.34
C GLY A 33 15.88 -0.50 13.37
N LEU A 34 16.14 -1.63 12.73
CA LEU A 34 15.15 -2.41 12.01
C LEU A 34 14.13 -2.96 13.03
N GLU A 35 13.44 -2.07 13.76
CA GLU A 35 12.30 -2.44 14.57
C GLU A 35 11.24 -2.93 13.60
N GLU A 36 10.90 -4.21 13.75
CA GLU A 36 9.69 -4.80 13.19
C GLU A 36 8.52 -3.91 13.59
N ARG A 37 8.02 -3.11 12.63
CA ARG A 37 6.90 -2.22 12.91
C ARG A 37 5.71 -3.08 13.32
N ALA A 38 5.16 -2.78 14.49
CA ALA A 38 4.04 -3.53 15.02
C ALA A 38 2.86 -3.51 14.03
N PRO A 39 2.21 -4.65 13.80
CA PRO A 39 1.05 -4.73 12.91
C PRO A 39 -0.09 -3.82 13.42
N VAL A 40 -0.78 -3.15 12.51
CA VAL A 40 -1.85 -2.18 12.81
C VAL A 40 -3.22 -2.84 12.67
N SER A 41 -4.02 -2.82 13.73
CA SER A 41 -5.37 -3.41 13.69
C SER A 41 -6.36 -2.50 12.96
N SER A 42 -7.18 -3.09 12.10
CA SER A 42 -8.32 -2.46 11.44
C SER A 42 -9.52 -3.38 11.47
N THR A 43 -10.73 -2.82 11.42
CA THR A 43 -11.96 -3.61 11.34
C THR A 43 -12.30 -4.01 9.90
N ILE A 44 -11.71 -3.36 8.90
CA ILE A 44 -12.06 -3.56 7.49
C ILE A 44 -10.89 -3.58 6.52
N TRP A 45 -9.71 -3.06 6.87
CA TRP A 45 -8.55 -2.99 5.94
C TRP A 45 -7.43 -3.95 6.35
N CYS A 46 -6.85 -4.61 5.37
CA CYS A 46 -5.70 -5.48 5.52
C CYS A 46 -4.70 -5.19 4.39
N GLY A 47 -3.43 -4.97 4.70
CA GLY A 47 -2.41 -4.73 3.69
C GLY A 47 -1.40 -3.63 4.04
N PRO A 48 -0.41 -3.39 3.18
CA PRO A 48 0.57 -2.33 3.37
C PRO A 48 -0.05 -0.93 3.26
N VAL A 49 0.25 -0.07 4.23
CA VAL A 49 -0.07 1.35 4.23
C VAL A 49 1.21 2.14 4.46
N LEU A 50 1.60 2.97 3.50
CA LEU A 50 2.83 3.74 3.56
C LEU A 50 2.52 5.23 3.71
N ARG A 51 3.26 5.92 4.58
CA ARG A 51 3.26 7.39 4.62
C ARG A 51 4.18 7.91 3.53
N ALA A 52 3.60 8.33 2.40
CA ALA A 52 4.35 8.88 1.28
C ALA A 52 3.50 9.89 0.51
N ALA A 53 4.13 10.99 0.11
CA ALA A 53 3.55 11.91 -0.85
C ALA A 53 3.74 11.36 -2.26
N ALA A 54 2.64 11.03 -2.91
CA ALA A 54 2.63 10.41 -4.23
C ALA A 54 1.68 11.15 -5.16
N ARG A 55 1.98 11.07 -6.46
CA ARG A 55 1.08 11.39 -7.55
C ARG A 55 0.37 10.15 -8.07
N GLN A 56 1.01 8.99 -8.00
CA GLN A 56 0.46 7.74 -8.53
C GLN A 56 0.77 6.57 -7.60
N VAL A 57 -0.12 5.58 -7.53
CA VAL A 57 0.07 4.30 -6.86
C VAL A 57 -0.42 3.16 -7.77
N SER A 58 0.28 2.03 -7.77
CA SER A 58 -0.04 0.89 -8.62
C SER A 58 0.31 -0.45 -7.97
N ALA A 59 -0.40 -1.49 -8.37
CA ALA A 59 -0.04 -2.88 -8.14
C ALA A 59 -0.72 -3.81 -9.16
N GLU A 60 -0.19 -5.03 -9.23
CA GLU A 60 -0.73 -6.14 -10.00
C GLU A 60 -1.16 -7.28 -9.09
N TRP A 61 -2.26 -7.95 -9.39
CA TRP A 61 -2.66 -9.16 -8.66
C TRP A 61 -3.47 -10.11 -9.52
N THR A 62 -3.43 -11.38 -9.15
CA THR A 62 -4.39 -12.37 -9.67
C THR A 62 -5.67 -12.29 -8.85
N VAL A 63 -6.81 -12.07 -9.51
CA VAL A 63 -8.12 -11.99 -8.84
C VAL A 63 -8.40 -13.31 -8.11
N PRO A 64 -8.54 -13.30 -6.77
CA PRO A 64 -8.68 -14.54 -6.01
C PRO A 64 -10.06 -15.15 -6.22
N ARG A 65 -10.12 -16.49 -6.30
CA ARG A 65 -11.40 -17.21 -6.23
C ARG A 65 -11.88 -17.23 -4.78
N VAL A 66 -13.06 -16.68 -4.54
CA VAL A 66 -13.66 -16.67 -3.20
C VAL A 66 -14.72 -17.75 -3.01
N THR A 67 -14.95 -18.14 -1.76
CA THR A 67 -15.97 -19.12 -1.36
C THR A 67 -16.84 -18.57 -0.24
N LEU A 68 -18.06 -19.09 -0.13
CA LEU A 68 -18.95 -18.68 0.96
C LEU A 68 -18.46 -19.35 2.26
N PRO A 69 -18.18 -18.58 3.33
CA PRO A 69 -17.73 -19.15 4.59
C PRO A 69 -18.87 -19.93 5.25
N ASN A 70 -18.54 -21.06 5.87
CA ASN A 70 -19.47 -21.88 6.65
C ASN A 70 -19.16 -21.73 8.15
N PRO A 71 -20.13 -21.34 9.01
CA PRO A 71 -21.53 -21.00 8.71
C PRO A 71 -21.69 -19.57 8.17
N ASN A 72 -22.54 -19.42 7.15
CA ASN A 72 -23.02 -18.12 6.71
C ASN A 72 -24.28 -17.74 7.52
N ASN A 73 -24.11 -17.02 8.61
CA ASN A 73 -25.19 -16.57 9.51
C ASN A 73 -26.17 -15.54 8.91
N GLY A 74 -26.20 -15.36 7.58
CA GLY A 74 -27.35 -14.82 6.84
C GLY A 74 -27.66 -13.32 6.93
N GLN A 75 -27.06 -12.55 7.84
CA GLN A 75 -27.47 -11.14 8.03
C GLN A 75 -26.71 -10.12 7.17
N THR A 76 -25.48 -10.42 6.76
CA THR A 76 -24.68 -9.52 5.92
C THR A 76 -23.92 -10.33 4.87
N ALA A 77 -23.98 -9.89 3.62
CA ALA A 77 -23.29 -10.52 2.51
C ALA A 77 -21.76 -10.31 2.66
N PRO A 78 -20.95 -11.37 2.58
CA PRO A 78 -19.50 -11.23 2.54
C PRO A 78 -19.07 -10.52 1.26
N MET A 79 -18.09 -9.62 1.40
CA MET A 79 -17.50 -8.87 0.30
C MET A 79 -15.98 -8.85 0.45
N LEU A 80 -15.26 -8.86 -0.67
CA LEU A 80 -13.80 -8.79 -0.72
C LEU A 80 -13.38 -7.80 -1.80
N TYR A 81 -12.77 -6.68 -1.41
CA TYR A 81 -12.31 -5.66 -2.36
C TYR A 81 -10.78 -5.63 -2.35
N GLN A 82 -10.16 -5.80 -3.52
CA GLN A 82 -8.72 -5.60 -3.69
C GLN A 82 -8.50 -4.27 -4.39
N TRP A 83 -7.67 -3.40 -3.82
CA TRP A 83 -7.50 -2.06 -4.38
C TRP A 83 -6.16 -1.43 -4.04
N VAL A 84 -5.82 -0.41 -4.82
CA VAL A 84 -4.77 0.56 -4.49
C VAL A 84 -5.40 1.94 -4.34
N GLY A 85 -4.85 2.76 -3.46
CA GLY A 85 -5.44 4.05 -3.15
C GLY A 85 -4.49 5.03 -2.51
N MET A 86 -5.00 6.25 -2.34
CA MET A 86 -4.31 7.35 -1.70
C MET A 86 -5.21 7.98 -0.63
N ASP A 87 -4.62 8.22 0.55
CA ASP A 87 -5.24 8.82 1.74
C ASP A 87 -6.29 7.93 2.45
N GLY A 88 -7.39 8.50 2.98
CA GLY A 88 -8.45 7.73 3.64
C GLY A 88 -8.14 7.13 5.02
N VAL A 89 -6.87 7.10 5.43
CA VAL A 89 -6.43 6.62 6.75
C VAL A 89 -7.06 7.49 7.84
N ARG A 90 -8.13 7.00 8.49
CA ARG A 90 -8.97 7.78 9.42
C ARG A 90 -8.26 8.32 10.66
N SER A 91 -7.13 7.71 11.06
CA SER A 91 -6.29 8.19 12.17
C SER A 91 -5.33 9.32 11.76
N SER A 92 -5.33 9.74 10.49
CA SER A 92 -4.58 10.89 10.01
C SER A 92 -5.45 12.15 9.99
N SER A 93 -4.83 13.32 9.88
CA SER A 93 -5.51 14.59 9.55
C SER A 93 -6.21 14.58 8.19
N CYS A 94 -6.13 13.47 7.45
CA CYS A 94 -6.49 13.30 6.04
C CYS A 94 -7.54 12.21 5.80
N GLY A 95 -8.25 11.81 6.85
CA GLY A 95 -9.34 10.83 6.78
C GLY A 95 -10.63 11.29 6.08
N ASN A 96 -10.62 12.44 5.38
CA ASN A 96 -11.81 13.03 4.76
C ASN A 96 -11.85 12.88 3.22
N ALA A 97 -10.83 12.26 2.63
CA ALA A 97 -10.76 12.00 1.20
C ALA A 97 -10.00 10.68 0.96
N LEU A 98 -10.45 9.88 0.01
CA LEU A 98 -9.78 8.65 -0.43
C LEU A 98 -10.07 8.41 -1.91
N LEU A 99 -9.01 8.39 -2.72
CA LEU A 99 -9.10 8.05 -4.14
C LEU A 99 -8.58 6.62 -4.33
N GLN A 100 -9.43 5.73 -4.82
CA GLN A 100 -9.12 4.29 -4.86
C GLN A 100 -9.86 3.56 -5.99
N ALA A 101 -9.29 2.44 -6.41
CA ALA A 101 -9.91 1.55 -7.37
C ALA A 101 -9.33 0.13 -7.29
N GLY A 102 -10.08 -0.84 -7.83
CA GLY A 102 -9.58 -2.18 -8.06
C GLY A 102 -10.68 -3.19 -8.40
N THR A 103 -10.58 -4.40 -7.87
CA THR A 103 -11.53 -5.49 -8.13
C THR A 103 -12.38 -5.79 -6.92
N SER A 104 -13.59 -6.29 -7.15
CA SER A 104 -14.53 -6.65 -6.09
C SER A 104 -15.02 -8.08 -6.27
N GLN A 105 -15.36 -8.72 -5.14
CA GLN A 105 -16.13 -9.96 -5.10
C GLN A 105 -17.27 -9.80 -4.11
N VAL A 106 -18.50 -9.85 -4.60
CA VAL A 106 -19.71 -9.60 -3.80
C VAL A 106 -20.66 -10.79 -3.87
N TRP A 107 -21.08 -11.30 -2.72
CA TRP A 107 -22.11 -12.33 -2.65
C TRP A 107 -23.49 -11.73 -2.93
N ASN A 108 -24.16 -12.20 -4.00
CA ASN A 108 -25.49 -11.69 -4.39
C ASN A 108 -26.67 -12.53 -3.86
N GLY A 109 -26.42 -13.51 -2.99
CA GLY A 109 -27.43 -14.47 -2.51
C GLY A 109 -27.31 -15.86 -3.15
N ASN A 110 -26.66 -15.99 -4.31
CA ASN A 110 -26.51 -17.26 -5.02
C ASN A 110 -25.07 -17.56 -5.46
N THR A 111 -24.34 -16.54 -5.91
CA THR A 111 -22.93 -16.66 -6.34
C THR A 111 -22.16 -15.39 -6.02
N PHE A 112 -20.83 -15.47 -6.12
CA PHE A 112 -20.00 -14.27 -6.12
C PHE A 112 -20.00 -13.63 -7.50
N VAL A 113 -20.33 -12.33 -7.52
CA VAL A 113 -20.17 -11.45 -8.67
C VAL A 113 -18.78 -10.82 -8.58
N TYR A 114 -18.07 -10.83 -9.71
CA TYR A 114 -16.75 -10.25 -9.86
C TYR A 114 -16.86 -9.06 -10.80
N ASP A 115 -16.40 -7.90 -10.35
CA ASP A 115 -16.41 -6.69 -11.14
C ASP A 115 -15.20 -5.81 -10.78
N VAL A 116 -15.06 -4.72 -11.52
CA VAL A 116 -14.15 -3.65 -11.14
C VAL A 116 -14.94 -2.55 -10.46
N TRP A 117 -14.28 -1.83 -9.56
CA TRP A 117 -14.88 -0.70 -8.88
C TRP A 117 -13.90 0.44 -8.70
N LEU A 118 -14.46 1.63 -8.51
CA LEU A 118 -13.71 2.85 -8.26
C LEU A 118 -14.48 3.75 -7.31
N GLN A 119 -13.75 4.58 -6.58
CA GLN A 119 -14.34 5.50 -5.63
C GLN A 119 -13.43 6.71 -5.39
N PHE A 120 -14.07 7.87 -5.27
CA PHE A 120 -13.49 9.03 -4.61
C PHE A 120 -14.37 9.30 -3.38
N TRP A 121 -13.99 8.66 -2.28
CA TRP A 121 -14.75 8.69 -1.04
C TRP A 121 -14.55 10.06 -0.38
N THR A 122 -15.66 10.64 0.05
CA THR A 122 -15.70 11.85 0.89
C THR A 122 -16.84 11.70 1.91
N PRO A 123 -16.88 12.53 2.96
CA PRO A 123 -18.03 12.58 3.88
C PRO A 123 -19.38 12.82 3.17
N LEU A 124 -19.39 13.49 2.01
CA LEU A 124 -20.60 13.76 1.22
C LEU A 124 -20.93 12.67 0.20
N ASN A 125 -19.98 11.80 -0.14
CA ASN A 125 -20.20 10.71 -1.07
C ASN A 125 -19.36 9.49 -0.69
N GLN A 126 -20.04 8.48 -0.15
CA GLN A 126 -19.44 7.24 0.33
C GLN A 126 -19.70 6.06 -0.61
N SER A 127 -20.30 6.29 -1.78
CA SER A 127 -20.67 5.25 -2.73
C SER A 127 -19.48 4.81 -3.57
N SER A 128 -19.39 3.50 -3.85
CA SER A 128 -18.52 2.95 -4.88
C SER A 128 -19.28 2.82 -6.20
N TRP A 129 -18.58 3.01 -7.32
CA TRP A 129 -19.13 2.73 -8.65
C TRP A 129 -18.56 1.41 -9.17
N HIS A 130 -19.45 0.52 -9.59
CA HIS A 130 -19.10 -0.82 -10.08
C HIS A 130 -19.33 -0.92 -11.59
N PHE A 131 -18.41 -1.57 -12.30
CA PHE A 131 -18.45 -1.73 -13.74
C PHE A 131 -18.11 -3.17 -14.12
N THR A 132 -18.80 -3.68 -15.13
CA THR A 132 -18.54 -5.02 -15.69
C THR A 132 -17.38 -5.04 -16.71
N TYR A 133 -16.76 -3.88 -16.95
CA TYR A 133 -15.64 -3.70 -17.88
C TYR A 133 -14.47 -2.94 -17.21
N PRO A 134 -13.19 -3.36 -17.40
CA PRO A 134 -12.79 -4.56 -18.14
C PRO A 134 -13.37 -5.81 -17.47
N VAL A 135 -13.69 -6.83 -18.27
CA VAL A 135 -14.23 -8.07 -17.72
C VAL A 135 -13.15 -8.65 -16.81
N VAL A 136 -13.49 -8.95 -15.56
CA VAL A 136 -12.59 -9.61 -14.61
C VAL A 136 -13.22 -10.91 -14.12
N ARG A 137 -12.38 -11.95 -14.00
CA ARG A 137 -12.76 -13.27 -13.51
C ARG A 137 -11.73 -13.77 -12.50
N PRO A 138 -12.11 -14.67 -11.58
CA PRO A 138 -11.12 -15.31 -10.73
C PRO A 138 -10.04 -16.02 -11.57
N GLY A 139 -8.78 -15.73 -11.27
CA GLY A 139 -7.61 -16.19 -12.02
C GLY A 139 -7.05 -15.19 -13.05
N ASP A 140 -7.76 -14.11 -13.35
CA ASP A 140 -7.22 -13.06 -14.22
C ASP A 140 -6.15 -12.24 -13.49
N ASN A 141 -5.08 -11.88 -14.19
CA ASN A 141 -4.07 -10.95 -13.70
C ASN A 141 -4.52 -9.53 -14.05
N VAL A 142 -4.66 -8.67 -13.05
CA VAL A 142 -5.10 -7.29 -13.20
C VAL A 142 -4.03 -6.33 -12.71
N ARG A 143 -3.90 -5.19 -13.36
CA ARG A 143 -3.15 -4.03 -12.85
C ARG A 143 -4.13 -2.91 -12.57
N THR A 144 -4.01 -2.31 -11.39
CA THR A 144 -4.72 -1.06 -11.09
C THR A 144 -3.72 0.04 -10.82
N THR A 145 -3.98 1.21 -11.39
CA THR A 145 -3.19 2.42 -11.19
C THR A 145 -4.10 3.59 -10.86
N VAL A 146 -3.86 4.24 -9.73
CA VAL A 146 -4.55 5.46 -9.31
C VAL A 146 -3.59 6.63 -9.45
N THR A 147 -4.02 7.70 -10.12
CA THR A 147 -3.23 8.91 -10.34
C THR A 147 -4.00 10.12 -9.84
N ALA A 148 -3.45 10.85 -8.87
CA ALA A 148 -4.02 12.11 -8.41
C ALA A 148 -3.62 13.29 -9.31
N ASN A 149 -4.53 14.24 -9.45
CA ASN A 149 -4.24 15.54 -10.06
C ASN A 149 -3.76 16.54 -9.02
N SER A 150 -2.99 17.53 -9.45
CA SER A 150 -2.44 18.57 -8.58
C SER A 150 -3.51 19.49 -7.96
N ASP A 151 -4.75 19.45 -8.45
CA ASP A 151 -5.87 20.17 -7.86
C ASP A 151 -6.39 19.52 -6.56
N SER A 152 -5.86 18.35 -6.18
CA SER A 152 -6.23 17.53 -5.01
C SER A 152 -7.69 17.08 -4.94
N LEU A 153 -8.53 17.48 -5.90
CA LEU A 153 -9.97 17.21 -5.92
C LEU A 153 -10.33 16.26 -7.05
N SER A 154 -9.36 15.79 -7.82
CA SER A 154 -9.59 14.88 -8.93
C SER A 154 -8.42 13.93 -9.16
N GLY A 155 -8.69 12.91 -9.94
CA GLY A 155 -7.70 11.96 -10.37
C GLY A 155 -8.23 11.07 -11.48
N THR A 156 -7.39 10.14 -11.89
CA THR A 156 -7.69 9.15 -12.90
C THR A 156 -7.38 7.79 -12.33
N VAL A 157 -8.26 6.81 -12.58
CA VAL A 157 -8.01 5.41 -12.29
C VAL A 157 -7.94 4.64 -13.59
N LEU A 158 -6.95 3.77 -13.70
CA LEU A 158 -6.72 2.88 -14.83
C LEU A 158 -6.76 1.45 -14.31
N ILE A 159 -7.65 0.63 -14.85
CA ILE A 159 -7.72 -0.79 -14.55
C ILE A 159 -7.48 -1.57 -15.83
N GLU A 160 -6.48 -2.43 -15.80
CA GLU A 160 -6.05 -3.28 -16.91
C GLU A 160 -6.26 -4.74 -16.50
N ASN A 161 -7.02 -5.50 -17.29
CA ASN A 161 -6.97 -6.95 -17.20
C ASN A 161 -5.92 -7.45 -18.18
N LEU A 162 -4.75 -7.82 -17.65
CA LEU A 162 -3.58 -8.23 -18.41
C LEU A 162 -3.78 -9.61 -19.08
N THR A 163 -4.65 -10.46 -18.51
CA THR A 163 -4.98 -11.78 -19.09
C THR A 163 -5.74 -11.63 -20.41
N ASN A 164 -6.73 -10.74 -20.46
CA ASN A 164 -7.56 -10.54 -21.66
C ASN A 164 -7.23 -9.28 -22.47
N ARG A 165 -6.22 -8.51 -22.04
CA ARG A 165 -5.70 -7.28 -22.68
C ARG A 165 -6.75 -6.16 -22.79
N GLN A 166 -7.72 -6.12 -21.88
CA GLN A 166 -8.65 -5.01 -21.78
C GLN A 166 -8.13 -3.96 -20.79
N SER A 167 -8.36 -2.70 -21.11
CA SER A 167 -7.91 -1.57 -20.29
C SER A 167 -8.96 -0.47 -20.34
N TYR A 168 -9.32 0.07 -19.18
CA TYR A 168 -10.29 1.15 -19.05
C TYR A 168 -9.80 2.20 -18.05
N SER A 169 -10.06 3.45 -18.38
CA SER A 169 -9.66 4.61 -17.61
C SER A 169 -10.87 5.46 -17.28
N TRP A 170 -10.96 5.93 -16.03
CA TRP A 170 -12.01 6.81 -15.57
C TRP A 170 -11.42 8.03 -14.87
N ASN A 171 -12.04 9.18 -15.09
CA ASN A 171 -11.77 10.38 -14.32
C ASN A 171 -12.73 10.44 -13.13
N LEU A 172 -12.18 10.69 -11.95
CA LEU A 172 -12.95 10.88 -10.72
C LEU A 172 -12.74 12.30 -10.21
N ARG A 173 -13.78 12.83 -9.57
CA ARG A 173 -13.76 14.10 -8.87
C ARG A 173 -14.45 13.95 -7.53
N ALA A 174 -13.84 14.53 -6.49
CA ALA A 174 -14.41 14.58 -5.16
C ALA A 174 -15.78 15.26 -5.19
N THR A 175 -16.75 14.71 -4.47
CA THR A 175 -18.00 15.42 -4.18
C THR A 175 -17.76 16.38 -3.02
N GLY A 176 -17.88 17.68 -3.29
CA GLY A 176 -17.57 18.76 -2.34
C GLY A 176 -16.10 19.17 -2.33
N ASN A 177 -15.72 20.01 -1.36
CA ASN A 177 -14.35 20.50 -1.21
C ASN A 177 -13.57 19.65 -0.18
N TYR A 178 -13.32 18.39 -0.54
CA TYR A 178 -12.56 17.44 0.26
C TYR A 178 -11.30 17.03 -0.50
N PRO A 179 -10.22 17.83 -0.39
CA PRO A 179 -8.98 17.55 -1.11
C PRO A 179 -8.29 16.31 -0.52
N LEU A 180 -7.63 15.55 -1.41
CA LEU A 180 -6.56 14.63 -1.03
C LEU A 180 -5.44 15.43 -0.34
N CYS A 181 -4.84 14.81 0.67
CA CYS A 181 -3.69 15.36 1.36
C CYS A 181 -2.35 14.88 0.81
N PHE A 182 -2.35 13.76 0.07
CA PHE A 182 -1.14 13.09 -0.40
C PHE A 182 -0.23 12.68 0.77
N GLN A 183 -0.80 12.09 1.82
CA GLN A 183 -0.06 11.61 2.98
C GLN A 183 0.13 10.10 2.97
N ASN A 184 -0.76 9.36 2.30
CA ASN A 184 -0.72 7.92 2.27
C ASN A 184 -0.87 7.35 0.87
N VAL A 185 -0.20 6.21 0.67
CA VAL A 185 -0.47 5.27 -0.41
C VAL A 185 -0.65 3.89 0.19
N GLU A 186 -1.59 3.12 -0.36
CA GLU A 186 -1.98 1.85 0.25
C GLU A 186 -2.38 0.80 -0.78
N TRP A 187 -2.21 -0.46 -0.36
CA TRP A 187 -2.44 -1.67 -1.15
C TRP A 187 -3.26 -2.64 -0.32
N ILE A 188 -4.57 -2.64 -0.51
CA ILE A 188 -5.50 -3.15 0.50
C ILE A 188 -6.32 -4.32 -0.04
N ASN A 189 -6.50 -5.31 0.84
CA ASN A 189 -7.58 -6.27 0.83
C ASN A 189 -8.61 -5.86 1.89
N GLU A 190 -9.81 -5.49 1.46
CA GLU A 190 -10.83 -4.89 2.30
C GLU A 190 -12.05 -5.80 2.50
N ALA A 191 -12.60 -5.74 3.72
CA ALA A 191 -13.88 -6.30 4.13
C ALA A 191 -14.90 -5.14 4.25
N PRO A 192 -15.49 -4.62 3.16
CA PRO A 192 -16.26 -3.37 3.23
C PRO A 192 -17.53 -3.49 4.08
N THR A 193 -18.03 -4.72 4.28
CA THR A 193 -19.17 -5.03 5.15
C THR A 193 -18.74 -5.54 6.54
N GLY A 194 -17.44 -5.51 6.86
CA GLY A 194 -16.88 -6.16 8.05
C GLY A 194 -16.91 -7.69 8.00
N LYS A 195 -17.24 -8.28 6.84
CA LYS A 195 -17.32 -9.72 6.63
C LYS A 195 -16.60 -10.14 5.36
N LEU A 196 -15.62 -11.02 5.50
CA LEU A 196 -14.85 -11.56 4.38
C LEU A 196 -15.45 -12.89 3.91
N PRO A 197 -15.41 -13.19 2.60
CA PRO A 197 -15.56 -14.55 2.13
C PRO A 197 -14.31 -15.39 2.46
N GLY A 198 -14.39 -16.70 2.27
CA GLY A 198 -13.18 -17.52 2.23
C GLY A 198 -12.37 -17.19 0.96
N PHE A 199 -11.05 -17.06 1.06
CA PHE A 199 -10.15 -16.89 -0.08
C PHE A 199 -8.86 -17.68 0.12
N PRO A 200 -8.27 -18.25 -0.94
CA PRO A 200 -6.91 -18.77 -0.88
C PRO A 200 -5.92 -17.62 -0.71
N GLY A 201 -4.76 -17.90 -0.12
CA GLY A 201 -3.69 -16.90 -0.08
C GLY A 201 -3.36 -16.37 -1.48
N PHE A 202 -3.17 -15.06 -1.60
CA PHE A 202 -2.85 -14.39 -2.86
C PHE A 202 -1.81 -13.30 -2.62
N SER A 203 -1.33 -12.66 -3.68
CA SER A 203 -0.36 -11.58 -3.56
C SER A 203 -0.66 -10.44 -4.50
N PHE A 204 -0.35 -9.23 -4.02
CA PHE A 204 -0.07 -8.09 -4.89
C PHE A 204 1.42 -8.13 -5.24
N ASN A 205 1.72 -7.85 -6.49
CA ASN A 205 3.07 -7.77 -7.06
C ASN A 205 3.28 -6.40 -7.69
N SER A 206 4.53 -6.06 -7.96
CA SER A 206 4.91 -4.78 -8.57
C SER A 206 4.36 -3.57 -7.81
N LEU A 207 4.28 -3.66 -6.47
CA LEU A 207 3.83 -2.55 -5.62
C LEU A 207 4.74 -1.35 -5.86
N SER A 208 4.14 -0.24 -6.30
CA SER A 208 4.89 0.96 -6.60
C SER A 208 4.06 2.23 -6.40
N TYR A 209 4.75 3.31 -6.12
CA TYR A 209 4.19 4.65 -6.17
C TYR A 209 5.18 5.60 -6.86
N THR A 210 4.64 6.63 -7.51
CA THR A 210 5.42 7.66 -8.18
C THR A 210 5.19 9.00 -7.48
N ASP A 211 6.26 9.66 -7.05
CA ASP A 211 6.15 10.99 -6.44
C ASP A 211 5.88 12.10 -7.47
N TRP A 212 5.68 13.33 -6.99
CA TRP A 212 5.42 14.49 -7.85
C TRP A 212 6.60 14.90 -8.74
N ASN A 213 7.81 14.39 -8.46
CA ASN A 213 9.01 14.60 -9.28
C ASN A 213 9.23 13.45 -10.28
N GLY A 214 8.33 12.47 -10.34
CA GLY A 214 8.42 11.32 -11.23
C GLY A 214 9.31 10.18 -10.73
N ARG A 215 9.76 10.22 -9.46
CA ARG A 215 10.55 9.13 -8.87
C ARG A 215 9.62 7.98 -8.50
N VAL A 216 9.96 6.78 -8.97
CA VAL A 216 9.26 5.54 -8.62
C VAL A 216 9.93 4.87 -7.42
N SER A 217 9.13 4.48 -6.45
CA SER A 217 9.52 3.77 -5.22
C SER A 217 8.58 2.60 -4.96
N THR A 218 8.97 1.69 -4.06
CA THR A 218 8.18 0.50 -3.67
C THR A 218 7.44 0.73 -2.35
N ALA A 219 6.72 -0.27 -1.84
CA ALA A 219 6.06 -0.20 -0.53
C ALA A 219 7.01 -0.44 0.66
N ALA A 220 8.34 -0.45 0.45
CA ALA A 220 9.30 -0.74 1.51
C ALA A 220 9.14 0.21 2.70
N GLY A 221 9.03 -0.34 3.91
CA GLY A 221 8.79 0.43 5.14
C GLY A 221 7.32 0.81 5.38
N ALA A 222 6.37 0.23 4.65
CA ALA A 222 4.94 0.35 4.94
C ALA A 222 4.57 -0.32 6.27
N ASP A 223 3.58 0.24 6.95
CA ASP A 223 2.94 -0.42 8.09
C ASP A 223 2.03 -1.54 7.58
N LEU A 224 2.01 -2.68 8.26
CA LEU A 224 1.18 -3.83 7.87
C LEU A 224 -0.12 -3.84 8.65
N TRP A 225 -1.21 -3.55 7.96
CA TRP A 225 -2.54 -3.55 8.54
C TRP A 225 -3.16 -4.94 8.48
N TYR A 226 -3.92 -5.31 9.49
CA TYR A 226 -4.60 -6.61 9.59
C TYR A 226 -6.03 -6.47 10.10
N ILE A 227 -6.85 -7.47 9.81
CA ILE A 227 -8.20 -7.60 10.33
C ILE A 227 -8.23 -8.82 11.25
N ASN A 228 -8.71 -8.63 12.48
CA ASN A 228 -8.94 -9.74 13.42
C ASN A 228 -10.27 -9.55 14.14
N THR A 229 -11.36 -9.93 13.46
CA THR A 229 -12.72 -9.89 14.00
C THR A 229 -13.35 -11.30 13.92
N ALA A 230 -14.54 -11.46 14.50
CA ALA A 230 -15.27 -12.72 14.40
C ALA A 230 -15.75 -13.04 12.97
N SER A 231 -15.98 -12.02 12.14
CA SER A 231 -16.58 -12.14 10.80
C SER A 231 -15.60 -11.94 9.65
N ALA A 232 -14.38 -11.48 9.95
CA ALA A 232 -13.33 -11.21 8.98
C ALA A 232 -11.97 -11.37 9.66
N ARG A 233 -11.08 -12.13 9.02
CA ARG A 233 -9.67 -12.20 9.40
C ARG A 233 -8.79 -12.10 8.17
N CYS A 234 -7.76 -11.27 8.24
CA CYS A 234 -6.78 -11.12 7.18
C CYS A 234 -5.47 -10.63 7.78
N SER A 235 -4.35 -11.21 7.35
CA SER A 235 -3.01 -10.66 7.58
C SER A 235 -2.27 -10.51 6.25
N ALA A 236 -1.32 -9.58 6.24
CA ALA A 236 -0.44 -9.36 5.11
C ALA A 236 1.02 -9.47 5.53
N THR A 237 1.88 -9.93 4.63
CA THR A 237 3.34 -9.81 4.72
C THR A 237 3.84 -8.97 3.55
N LEU A 238 5.02 -8.38 3.69
CA LEU A 238 5.66 -7.59 2.63
C LEU A 238 7.09 -8.10 2.41
N SER A 239 7.48 -8.25 1.14
CA SER A 239 8.85 -8.57 0.78
C SER A 239 9.82 -7.48 1.26
N SER A 240 11.07 -7.84 1.54
CA SER A 240 12.08 -6.89 2.03
C SER A 240 12.33 -5.72 1.07
N ASP A 241 12.13 -5.94 -0.23
CA ASP A 241 12.24 -4.91 -1.27
C ASP A 241 10.94 -4.11 -1.48
N GLY A 242 9.86 -4.46 -0.78
CA GLY A 242 8.57 -3.79 -0.83
C GLY A 242 7.78 -3.99 -2.12
N ARG A 243 8.16 -4.95 -2.98
CA ARG A 243 7.52 -5.18 -4.28
C ARG A 243 6.38 -6.18 -4.27
N THR A 244 6.30 -7.02 -3.25
CA THR A 244 5.28 -8.07 -3.16
C THR A 244 4.66 -8.07 -1.77
N ALA A 245 3.34 -7.99 -1.71
CA ALA A 245 2.57 -8.19 -0.49
C ALA A 245 1.72 -9.46 -0.60
N ALA A 246 1.86 -10.38 0.35
CA ALA A 246 1.08 -11.62 0.38
C ALA A 246 -0.01 -11.54 1.44
N PHE A 247 -1.22 -11.98 1.11
CA PHE A 247 -2.40 -11.91 1.96
C PHE A 247 -2.89 -13.32 2.28
N VAL A 248 -3.26 -13.55 3.54
CA VAL A 248 -3.85 -14.81 3.98
C VAL A 248 -5.05 -14.56 4.89
N ASN A 249 -6.01 -15.49 4.90
CA ASN A 249 -6.99 -15.58 5.98
C ASN A 249 -6.22 -15.92 7.27
N ALA A 250 -6.02 -14.94 8.15
CA ALA A 250 -5.44 -15.21 9.45
C ALA A 250 -6.41 -16.10 10.24
N ALA A 251 -5.95 -17.24 10.77
CA ALA A 251 -6.78 -18.14 11.58
C ALA A 251 -6.97 -17.59 12.99
#